data_AF-A0A3N5Z238-F1
#
_entry.id   AF-A0A3N5Z238-F1
#
_cell.length_a   1.000
_cell.length_b   1.000
_cell.length_c   1.000
_cell.angle_alpha   90.00
_cell.angle_beta   90.00
_cell.angle_gamma   90.00
#
_symmetry.space_group_name_H-M   'P 1'
#
loop_
_entity.id
_entity.type
_entity.pdbx_description
1 polymer ?
#
loop_
_entity_poly.entity_id
_entity_poly.type
_entity_poly.pdbx_seq_one_letter_code
_entity_poly.pdbx_strand_id
1 'polypeptide(L)'
;MSEMEAMLDSLRATPLSNAGLVEALKKQGEALQFRTGARVEFEFGPLPADEALVPGSQQVIFRVAQEALANVGRHARAKRVRLALRSEAGRVLLRIEDDGAGFSTSAPAAGMGLANMRERAHSVDGTLVVNSRPDSGTTVTLDVPFAGWGQADLDDYRRRMTAWGGVTSILLVLVASHLRPGRTDPDLFIEVTMVIWTGVIFLRTVVTYRRARRRAEVTPWIEPVSHS
;
A
#
# COMPACT_ATOMS: atom_id res chain seq x y z
N MET A 1 -4.11 26.05 38.34
CA MET A 1 -3.28 25.11 37.55
C MET A 1 -4.21 24.23 36.74
N SER A 2 -4.24 24.24 35.41
CA SER A 2 -4.30 25.35 34.46
C SER A 2 -5.08 24.81 33.25
N GLU A 3 -6.09 25.52 32.75
CA GLU A 3 -6.82 25.12 31.52
C GLU A 3 -5.88 25.05 30.30
N MET A 4 -4.71 25.70 30.38
CA MET A 4 -3.60 25.55 29.45
C MET A 4 -2.97 24.15 29.45
N GLU A 5 -2.82 23.49 30.61
CA GLU A 5 -2.35 22.10 30.66
C GLU A 5 -3.36 21.14 30.03
N ALA A 6 -4.67 21.36 30.21
CA ALA A 6 -5.71 20.55 29.57
C ALA A 6 -5.77 20.75 28.03
N MET A 7 -5.50 21.97 27.54
CA MET A 7 -5.43 22.24 26.10
C MET A 7 -4.12 21.72 25.47
N LEU A 8 -3.02 21.73 26.24
CA LEU A 8 -1.75 21.11 25.85
C LEU A 8 -1.81 19.57 25.90
N ASP A 9 -2.61 18.97 26.79
CA ASP A 9 -2.84 17.51 26.81
C ASP A 9 -3.69 17.05 25.63
N SER A 10 -4.56 17.90 25.08
CA SER A 10 -5.25 17.62 23.81
C SER A 10 -4.31 17.55 22.60
N LEU A 11 -3.11 18.14 22.73
CA LEU A 11 -2.05 18.14 21.73
C LEU A 11 -0.98 17.06 21.97
N ARG A 12 -0.98 16.42 23.15
CA ARG A 12 -0.28 15.15 23.36
C ARG A 12 -1.25 14.03 23.00
N ALA A 13 -1.34 13.74 21.71
CA ALA A 13 -1.91 12.49 21.26
C ALA A 13 -1.12 11.36 21.93
N THR A 14 -1.66 10.82 23.01
CA THR A 14 -1.19 9.55 23.59
C THR A 14 -1.08 8.57 22.42
N PRO A 15 0.07 7.91 22.23
CA PRO A 15 0.22 6.95 21.15
C PRO A 15 -0.93 5.94 21.23
N LEU A 16 -1.73 5.83 20.17
CA LEU A 16 -2.71 4.76 20.10
C LEU A 16 -1.93 3.44 20.08
N SER A 17 -2.16 2.58 21.07
CA SER A 17 -1.73 1.19 20.99
C SER A 17 -2.51 0.46 19.90
N ASN A 18 -2.02 -0.68 19.42
CA ASN A 18 -2.74 -1.49 18.43
C ASN A 18 -4.12 -1.93 18.92
N ALA A 19 -4.27 -2.25 20.21
CA ALA A 19 -5.57 -2.55 20.81
C ALA A 19 -6.51 -1.33 20.76
N GLY A 20 -6.01 -0.15 21.15
CA GLY A 20 -6.77 1.09 21.08
C GLY A 20 -7.14 1.49 19.65
N LEU A 21 -6.26 1.23 18.68
CA LEU A 21 -6.52 1.45 17.25
C LEU A 21 -7.67 0.57 16.76
N VAL A 22 -7.62 -0.74 17.01
CA VAL A 22 -8.67 -1.67 16.58
C VAL A 22 -10.02 -1.29 17.21
N GLU A 23 -10.03 -0.95 18.50
CA GLU A 23 -11.25 -0.49 19.17
C GLU A 23 -11.78 0.82 18.56
N ALA A 24 -10.91 1.79 18.30
CA ALA A 24 -11.31 3.05 17.69
C ALA A 24 -11.86 2.87 16.26
N LEU A 25 -11.27 1.97 15.47
CA LEU A 25 -11.75 1.60 14.13
C LEU A 25 -13.14 0.94 14.19
N LYS A 26 -13.37 0.03 15.14
CA LYS A 26 -14.70 -0.56 15.38
C LYS A 26 -15.74 0.52 15.65
N LYS A 27 -15.45 1.42 16.60
CA LYS A 27 -16.35 2.53 16.95
C LYS A 27 -16.67 3.43 15.75
N GLN A 28 -15.69 3.73 14.89
CA GLN A 28 -15.94 4.52 13.68
C GLN A 28 -16.84 3.78 12.68
N GLY A 29 -16.63 2.47 12.48
CA GLY A 29 -17.48 1.66 11.62
C GLY A 29 -18.91 1.54 12.16
N GLU A 30 -19.08 1.30 13.46
CA GLU A 30 -20.39 1.24 14.13
C GLU A 30 -21.14 2.58 14.02
N ALA A 31 -20.43 3.70 14.21
CA ALA A 31 -21.01 5.03 14.02
C ALA A 31 -21.44 5.29 12.57
N LEU A 32 -20.68 4.80 11.58
CA LEU A 32 -21.06 4.86 10.17
C LEU A 32 -22.32 4.02 9.91
N GLN A 33 -22.37 2.80 10.43
CA GLN A 33 -23.51 1.90 10.31
C GLN A 33 -24.78 2.53 10.91
N PHE A 34 -24.69 3.11 12.11
CA PHE A 34 -25.81 3.80 12.74
C PHE A 34 -26.32 4.99 11.92
N ARG A 35 -25.40 5.80 11.37
CA ARG A 35 -25.75 7.01 10.62
C ARG A 35 -26.32 6.76 9.23
N THR A 36 -25.91 5.69 8.57
CA THR A 36 -26.18 5.45 7.14
C THR A 36 -27.06 4.24 6.88
N GLY A 37 -27.15 3.31 7.83
CA GLY A 37 -27.79 2.00 7.64
C GLY A 37 -26.94 1.01 6.82
N ALA A 38 -25.74 1.38 6.38
CA ALA A 38 -24.84 0.46 5.68
C ALA A 38 -24.35 -0.65 6.60
N ARG A 39 -24.29 -1.89 6.12
CA ARG A 39 -23.67 -3.00 6.85
C ARG A 39 -22.16 -2.83 6.82
N VAL A 40 -21.53 -2.74 8.00
CA VAL A 40 -20.07 -2.69 8.11
C VAL A 40 -19.52 -4.04 8.53
N GLU A 41 -18.62 -4.59 7.73
CA GLU A 41 -17.91 -5.84 7.99
C GLU A 41 -16.49 -5.54 8.47
N PHE A 42 -16.10 -6.16 9.59
CA PHE A 42 -14.81 -5.92 10.23
C PHE A 42 -13.91 -7.15 10.08
N GLU A 43 -12.70 -6.93 9.59
CA GLU A 43 -11.70 -7.99 9.41
C GLU A 43 -10.36 -7.56 9.99
N PHE A 44 -10.19 -7.83 11.28
CA PHE A 44 -8.98 -7.46 12.01
C PHE A 44 -8.13 -8.70 12.27
N GLY A 45 -7.00 -8.76 11.58
CA GLY A 45 -5.98 -9.79 11.75
C GLY A 45 -4.97 -9.42 12.84
N PRO A 46 -3.99 -10.30 13.09
CA PRO A 46 -2.91 -10.01 14.02
C PRO A 46 -2.11 -8.79 13.56
N LEU A 47 -1.73 -7.95 14.54
CA LEU A 47 -0.88 -6.79 14.36
C LEU A 47 0.47 -7.04 15.05
N PRO A 48 1.55 -6.39 14.59
CA PRO A 48 2.84 -6.51 15.27
C PRO A 48 2.79 -5.89 16.68
N ALA A 49 3.87 -5.99 17.43
CA ALA A 49 4.03 -5.20 18.64
C ALA A 49 4.03 -3.70 18.29
N ASP A 50 3.61 -2.83 19.22
CA ASP A 50 3.49 -1.39 18.97
C ASP A 50 4.84 -0.76 18.59
N GLU A 51 5.93 -1.26 19.17
CA GLU A 51 7.31 -0.80 18.95
C GLU A 51 7.86 -1.20 17.58
N ALA A 52 7.25 -2.18 16.92
CA ALA A 52 7.63 -2.61 15.59
C ALA A 52 7.06 -1.69 14.50
N LEU A 53 6.29 -0.68 14.84
CA LEU A 53 5.77 0.33 13.91
C LEU A 53 6.55 1.64 14.02
N VAL A 54 6.61 2.39 12.92
CA VAL A 54 7.15 3.75 12.93
C VAL A 54 6.30 4.60 13.88
N PRO A 55 6.90 5.43 14.77
CA PRO A 55 6.13 6.29 15.67
C PRO A 55 5.08 7.12 14.92
N GLY A 56 3.84 7.12 15.42
CA GLY A 56 2.71 7.80 14.79
C GLY A 56 1.95 6.97 13.75
N SER A 57 2.41 5.77 13.39
CA SER A 57 1.73 4.87 12.44
C SER A 57 0.28 4.61 12.81
N GLN A 58 0.00 4.26 14.07
CA GLN A 58 -1.36 3.98 14.53
C GLN A 58 -2.27 5.22 14.37
N GLN A 59 -1.74 6.40 14.65
CA GLN A 59 -2.47 7.65 14.48
C GLN A 59 -2.77 7.93 13.01
N VAL A 60 -1.79 7.72 12.11
CA VAL A 60 -1.98 7.86 10.66
C VAL A 60 -3.04 6.88 10.15
N ILE A 61 -2.96 5.60 10.53
CA ILE A 61 -3.94 4.57 10.16
C ILE A 61 -5.34 5.00 10.60
N PHE A 62 -5.50 5.43 11.86
CA PHE A 62 -6.78 5.90 12.37
C PHE A 62 -7.32 7.11 11.60
N ARG A 63 -6.47 8.11 11.32
CA ARG A 63 -6.88 9.33 10.61
C ARG A 63 -7.26 9.07 9.15
N VAL A 64 -6.56 8.17 8.48
CA VAL A 64 -6.92 7.73 7.12
C VAL A 64 -8.26 6.99 7.15
N ALA A 65 -8.45 6.07 8.10
CA ALA A 65 -9.71 5.35 8.24
C ALA A 65 -10.89 6.29 8.53
N GLN A 66 -10.70 7.24 9.44
CA GLN A 66 -11.70 8.24 9.79
C GLN A 66 -12.14 9.05 8.56
N GLU A 67 -11.20 9.54 7.76
CA GLU A 67 -11.50 10.31 6.56
C GLU A 67 -12.18 9.44 5.48
N ALA A 68 -11.71 8.21 5.28
CA ALA A 68 -12.32 7.27 4.35
C ALA A 68 -13.77 6.93 4.72
N LEU A 69 -14.04 6.56 5.97
CA LEU A 69 -15.40 6.28 6.45
C LEU A 69 -16.30 7.53 6.42
N ALA A 70 -15.74 8.71 6.68
CA ALA A 70 -16.47 9.96 6.54
C ALA A 70 -16.87 10.22 5.08
N ASN A 71 -15.98 9.92 4.12
CA ASN A 71 -16.29 10.01 2.69
C ASN A 71 -17.38 9.03 2.28
N VAL A 72 -17.37 7.81 2.80
CA VAL A 72 -18.48 6.85 2.59
C VAL A 72 -19.80 7.45 3.07
N GLY A 73 -19.83 7.96 4.31
CA GLY A 73 -21.05 8.50 4.90
C GLY A 73 -21.57 9.78 4.24
N ARG A 74 -20.71 10.58 3.61
CA ARG A 74 -21.10 11.82 2.91
C ARG A 74 -21.47 11.59 1.44
N HIS A 75 -20.82 10.64 0.76
CA HIS A 75 -20.82 10.60 -0.70
C HIS A 75 -21.23 9.24 -1.29
N ALA A 76 -20.94 8.12 -0.62
CA ALA A 76 -21.03 6.81 -1.27
C ALA A 76 -22.47 6.29 -1.41
N ARG A 77 -23.36 6.57 -0.45
CA ARG A 77 -24.68 5.87 -0.36
C ARG A 77 -24.54 4.34 -0.44
N ALA A 78 -23.45 3.82 0.11
CA ALA A 78 -23.12 2.39 0.07
C ALA A 78 -24.09 1.57 0.92
N LYS A 79 -24.30 0.32 0.55
CA LYS A 79 -25.07 -0.66 1.33
C LYS A 79 -24.15 -1.54 2.17
N ARG A 80 -22.93 -1.77 1.70
CA ARG A 80 -21.91 -2.55 2.40
C ARG A 80 -20.60 -1.79 2.42
N VAL A 81 -19.92 -1.91 3.56
CA VAL A 81 -18.58 -1.39 3.77
C VAL A 81 -17.75 -2.48 4.43
N ARG A 82 -16.55 -2.74 3.93
CA ARG A 82 -15.59 -3.67 4.53
C ARG A 82 -14.42 -2.87 5.08
N LEU A 83 -14.11 -3.06 6.36
CA LEU A 83 -12.98 -2.44 7.05
C LEU A 83 -12.04 -3.55 7.52
N ALA A 84 -10.90 -3.67 6.84
CA ALA A 84 -9.89 -4.68 7.14
C ALA A 84 -8.59 -4.03 7.63
N LEU A 85 -7.98 -4.62 8.65
CA LEU A 85 -6.66 -4.24 9.14
C LEU A 85 -5.87 -5.51 9.49
N ARG A 86 -4.72 -5.72 8.84
CA ARG A 86 -3.87 -6.89 9.09
C ARG A 86 -2.41 -6.56 8.90
N SER A 87 -1.53 -7.39 9.43
CA SER A 87 -0.12 -7.38 9.09
C SER A 87 0.24 -8.48 8.10
N GLU A 88 1.07 -8.16 7.10
CA GLU A 88 1.57 -9.09 6.09
C GLU A 88 2.92 -8.61 5.57
N ALA A 89 3.89 -9.51 5.43
CA ALA A 89 5.21 -9.23 4.86
C ALA A 89 5.92 -7.98 5.42
N GLY A 90 5.85 -7.79 6.75
CA GLY A 90 6.49 -6.66 7.45
C GLY A 90 5.83 -5.31 7.23
N ARG A 91 4.54 -5.32 6.87
CA ARG A 91 3.73 -4.14 6.62
C ARG A 91 2.37 -4.30 7.29
N VAL A 92 1.77 -3.20 7.71
CA VAL A 92 0.37 -3.12 8.14
C VAL A 92 -0.46 -2.60 6.99
N LEU A 93 -1.51 -3.35 6.65
CA LEU A 93 -2.44 -3.05 5.57
C LEU A 93 -3.80 -2.70 6.15
N LEU A 94 -4.21 -1.44 5.98
CA LEU A 94 -5.58 -0.98 6.17
C LEU A 94 -6.28 -0.96 4.81
N ARG A 95 -7.44 -1.59 4.72
CA ARG A 95 -8.28 -1.58 3.52
C ARG A 95 -9.73 -1.24 3.88
N ILE A 96 -10.28 -0.26 3.17
CA ILE A 96 -11.66 0.20 3.33
C ILE A 96 -12.32 0.14 1.96
N GLU A 97 -13.37 -0.64 1.85
CA GLU A 97 -14.10 -0.86 0.60
C GLU A 97 -15.57 -0.54 0.81
N ASP A 98 -16.17 0.21 -0.11
CA ASP A 98 -17.61 0.43 -0.15
C ASP A 98 -18.17 0.06 -1.53
N ASP A 99 -19.43 -0.36 -1.57
CA ASP A 99 -20.17 -0.65 -2.80
C ASP A 99 -21.05 0.51 -3.28
N GLY A 100 -20.68 1.74 -2.93
CA GLY A 100 -21.45 2.94 -3.22
C GLY A 100 -21.25 3.50 -4.63
N ALA A 101 -21.61 4.77 -4.78
CA ALA A 101 -21.61 5.50 -6.06
C ALA A 101 -20.22 5.70 -6.66
N GLY A 102 -19.14 5.56 -5.88
CA GLY A 102 -17.78 5.83 -6.32
C GLY A 102 -17.58 7.23 -6.92
N PHE A 103 -16.42 7.48 -7.52
CA PHE A 103 -16.08 8.74 -8.18
C PHE A 103 -14.94 8.57 -9.18
N SER A 104 -14.72 9.57 -10.03
CA SER A 104 -13.54 9.61 -10.90
C SER A 104 -12.33 10.13 -10.14
N THR A 105 -11.31 9.29 -9.99
CA THR A 105 -10.05 9.65 -9.32
C THR A 105 -9.17 10.60 -10.15
N SER A 106 -9.45 10.77 -11.44
CA SER A 106 -8.76 11.71 -12.33
C SER A 106 -9.40 13.10 -12.35
N ALA A 107 -10.58 13.27 -11.74
CA ALA A 107 -11.27 14.55 -11.72
C ALA A 107 -10.67 15.49 -10.65
N PRO A 108 -10.59 16.81 -10.90
CA PRO A 108 -10.13 17.79 -9.91
C PRO A 108 -10.91 17.78 -8.59
N ALA A 109 -12.16 17.32 -8.62
CA ALA A 109 -13.04 17.18 -7.46
C ALA A 109 -12.61 16.11 -6.45
N ALA A 110 -11.57 15.32 -6.74
CA ALA A 110 -11.01 14.34 -5.81
C ALA A 110 -10.42 14.97 -4.52
N GLY A 111 -10.33 16.30 -4.44
CA GLY A 111 -10.42 17.08 -3.19
C GLY A 111 -9.18 17.09 -2.28
N MET A 112 -9.17 18.05 -1.34
CA MET A 112 -8.14 18.19 -0.31
C MET A 112 -8.05 16.96 0.62
N GLY A 113 -9.15 16.23 0.80
CA GLY A 113 -9.19 15.04 1.68
C GLY A 113 -8.25 13.92 1.23
N LEU A 114 -8.22 13.59 -0.07
CA LEU A 114 -7.31 12.57 -0.60
C LEU A 114 -5.84 13.03 -0.54
N ALA A 115 -5.58 14.32 -0.81
CA ALA A 115 -4.23 14.89 -0.71
C ALA A 115 -3.70 14.78 0.73
N ASN A 116 -4.51 15.19 1.71
CA ASN A 116 -4.15 15.11 3.13
C ASN A 116 -3.94 13.66 3.60
N MET A 117 -4.76 12.71 3.14
CA MET A 117 -4.54 11.30 3.46
C MET A 117 -3.22 10.77 2.88
N ARG A 118 -2.85 11.17 1.66
CA ARG A 118 -1.57 10.78 1.05
C ARG A 118 -0.38 11.38 1.80
N GLU A 119 -0.46 12.66 2.15
CA GLU A 119 0.58 13.34 2.94
C GLU A 119 0.81 12.65 4.29
N ARG A 120 -0.28 12.31 5.01
CA ARG A 120 -0.20 11.56 6.26
C ARG A 120 0.39 10.16 6.07
N ALA A 121 0.05 9.47 4.99
CA ALA A 121 0.67 8.17 4.69
C ALA A 121 2.18 8.31 4.50
N HIS A 122 2.60 9.34 3.75
CA HIS A 122 4.02 9.62 3.52
C HIS A 122 4.80 9.98 4.79
N SER A 123 4.18 10.60 5.80
CA SER A 123 4.87 10.95 7.05
C SER A 123 5.31 9.75 7.89
N VAL A 124 4.85 8.54 7.56
CA VAL A 124 5.22 7.27 8.23
C VAL A 124 5.79 6.26 7.24
N ASP A 125 6.38 6.73 6.13
CA ASP A 125 6.91 5.91 5.02
C ASP A 125 5.86 4.95 4.41
N GLY A 126 4.59 5.28 4.60
CA GLY A 126 3.45 4.54 4.08
C GLY A 126 3.08 4.92 2.66
N THR A 127 2.24 4.10 2.04
CA THR A 127 1.68 4.35 0.71
C THR A 127 0.16 4.27 0.77
N LEU A 128 -0.52 5.25 0.20
CA LEU A 128 -1.97 5.27 0.04
C LEU A 128 -2.36 5.11 -1.43
N VAL A 129 -3.18 4.10 -1.72
CA VAL A 129 -3.81 3.88 -3.03
C VAL A 129 -5.31 4.04 -2.88
N VAL A 130 -5.93 4.81 -3.77
CA VAL A 130 -7.38 4.97 -3.82
C VAL A 130 -7.85 4.59 -5.21
N ASN A 131 -8.66 3.53 -5.28
CA ASN A 131 -9.28 3.05 -6.50
C ASN A 131 -10.77 3.35 -6.40
N SER A 132 -11.30 4.15 -7.32
CA SER A 132 -12.72 4.44 -7.39
C SER A 132 -13.12 4.60 -8.85
N ARG A 133 -14.33 4.19 -9.16
CA ARG A 133 -15.00 4.46 -10.44
C ARG A 133 -16.46 4.78 -10.16
N PRO A 134 -17.08 5.69 -10.94
CA PRO A 134 -18.52 5.90 -10.86
C PRO A 134 -19.28 4.57 -10.93
N ASP A 135 -20.28 4.43 -10.05
CA ASP A 135 -21.16 3.29 -9.87
C ASP A 135 -20.47 1.94 -9.55
N SER A 136 -19.20 1.98 -9.14
CA SER A 136 -18.40 0.79 -8.81
C SER A 136 -17.81 0.82 -7.40
N GLY A 137 -18.25 1.73 -6.54
CA GLY A 137 -17.73 1.88 -5.19
C GLY A 137 -16.34 2.51 -5.11
N THR A 138 -15.75 2.45 -3.91
CA THR A 138 -14.41 2.95 -3.64
C THR A 138 -13.63 1.96 -2.78
N THR A 139 -12.35 1.79 -3.10
CA THR A 139 -11.36 1.08 -2.29
C THR A 139 -10.26 2.04 -1.88
N VAL A 140 -10.08 2.24 -0.59
CA VAL A 140 -8.94 2.93 0.02
C VAL A 140 -8.02 1.88 0.61
N THR A 141 -6.75 1.87 0.20
CA THR A 141 -5.73 0.97 0.72
C THR A 141 -4.56 1.79 1.25
N LEU A 142 -4.30 1.69 2.54
CA LEU A 142 -3.13 2.24 3.20
C LEU A 142 -2.21 1.10 3.60
N ASP A 143 -0.95 1.25 3.23
CA ASP A 143 0.13 0.37 3.60
C ASP A 143 1.13 1.17 4.45
N VAL A 144 1.51 0.63 5.61
CA VAL A 144 2.51 1.21 6.51
C VAL A 144 3.61 0.17 6.82
N PRO A 145 4.89 0.47 6.59
CA PRO A 145 5.98 -0.46 6.88
C PRO A 145 6.22 -0.63 8.39
N PHE A 146 6.79 -1.77 8.78
CA PHE A 146 7.37 -1.92 10.12
C PHE A 146 8.62 -1.04 10.26
N ALA A 147 8.91 -0.61 11.48
CA ALA A 147 10.14 0.07 11.82
C ALA A 147 11.35 -0.79 11.39
N GLY A 148 12.28 -0.20 10.62
CA GLY A 148 13.48 -0.88 10.12
C GLY A 148 13.29 -1.76 8.88
N TRP A 149 12.06 -2.08 8.46
CA TRP A 149 11.82 -2.86 7.23
C TRP A 149 12.03 -2.04 5.95
N GLY A 150 11.84 -0.71 6.01
CA GLY A 150 12.05 0.18 4.86
C GLY A 150 13.51 0.25 4.38
N GLN A 151 14.50 0.17 5.29
CA GLN A 151 15.92 0.22 4.91
C GLN A 151 16.43 -1.11 4.36
N ALA A 152 16.04 -2.24 4.94
CA ALA A 152 16.54 -3.55 4.50
C ALA A 152 16.08 -3.93 3.07
N ASP A 153 14.82 -3.66 2.73
CA ASP A 153 14.26 -3.96 1.40
C ASP A 153 14.74 -2.99 0.32
N LEU A 154 14.91 -1.70 0.65
CA LEU A 154 15.47 -0.71 -0.27
C LEU A 154 16.97 -0.96 -0.52
N ASP A 155 17.71 -1.41 0.49
CA ASP A 155 19.11 -1.78 0.35
C ASP A 155 19.29 -3.09 -0.42
N ASP A 156 18.41 -4.10 -0.23
CA ASP A 156 18.40 -5.31 -1.07
C ASP A 156 18.04 -4.98 -2.52
N TYR A 157 17.02 -4.14 -2.73
CA TYR A 157 16.65 -3.65 -4.06
C TYR A 157 17.80 -2.86 -4.72
N ARG A 158 18.45 -1.94 -4.00
CA ARG A 158 19.61 -1.19 -4.50
C ARG A 158 20.79 -2.10 -4.82
N ARG A 159 21.14 -3.06 -3.94
CA ARG A 159 22.19 -4.07 -4.18
C ARG A 159 21.89 -4.92 -5.41
N ARG A 160 20.64 -5.34 -5.58
CA ARG A 160 20.22 -6.10 -6.77
C ARG A 160 20.25 -5.23 -8.01
N MET A 161 19.78 -3.98 -7.96
CA MET A 161 19.87 -3.06 -9.09
C MET A 161 21.31 -2.75 -9.51
N THR A 162 22.24 -2.52 -8.57
CA THR A 162 23.64 -2.28 -8.90
C THR A 162 24.33 -3.53 -9.44
N ALA A 163 24.03 -4.70 -8.89
CA ALA A 163 24.54 -5.97 -9.40
C ALA A 163 24.06 -6.25 -10.84
N TRP A 164 22.75 -6.12 -11.10
CA TRP A 164 22.19 -6.36 -12.42
C TRP A 164 22.53 -5.26 -13.44
N GLY A 165 22.65 -4.00 -13.00
CA GLY A 165 23.15 -2.89 -13.81
C GLY A 165 24.63 -3.06 -14.21
N GLY A 166 25.46 -3.60 -13.31
CA GLY A 166 26.85 -3.96 -13.60
C GLY A 166 26.95 -5.08 -14.63
N VAL A 167 26.20 -6.17 -14.44
CA VAL A 167 26.18 -7.32 -15.38
C VAL A 167 25.72 -6.91 -16.78
N THR A 168 24.66 -6.10 -16.87
CA THR A 168 24.16 -5.61 -18.17
C THR A 168 25.16 -4.68 -18.87
N SER A 169 25.85 -3.81 -18.13
CA SER A 169 26.89 -2.92 -18.69
C SER A 169 28.09 -3.69 -19.24
N ILE A 170 28.54 -4.74 -18.53
CA ILE A 170 29.65 -5.60 -18.98
C ILE A 170 29.28 -6.37 -20.26
N LEU A 171 28.08 -6.93 -20.31
CA LEU A 171 27.57 -7.64 -21.49
C LEU A 171 27.45 -6.72 -22.71
N LEU A 172 26.98 -5.48 -22.54
CA LEU A 172 26.85 -4.50 -23.63
C LEU A 172 28.22 -4.10 -24.21
N VAL A 173 29.24 -3.98 -23.36
CA VAL A 173 30.63 -3.70 -23.79
C VAL A 173 31.23 -4.89 -24.55
N LEU A 174 31.00 -6.13 -24.09
CA LEU A 174 31.46 -7.33 -24.78
C LEU A 174 30.86 -7.46 -26.19
N VAL A 175 29.54 -7.29 -26.29
CA VAL A 175 28.83 -7.32 -27.59
C VAL A 175 29.31 -6.19 -28.50
N ALA A 176 29.45 -4.97 -27.97
CA ALA A 176 29.96 -3.84 -28.74
C ALA A 176 31.40 -4.04 -29.23
N SER A 177 32.23 -4.74 -28.47
CA SER A 177 33.61 -5.04 -28.86
C SER A 177 33.73 -6.06 -30.01
N HIS A 178 32.70 -6.91 -30.19
CA HIS A 178 32.58 -7.86 -31.29
C HIS A 178 31.92 -7.28 -32.56
N LEU A 179 31.27 -6.11 -32.47
CA LEU A 179 30.73 -5.38 -33.63
C LEU A 179 31.86 -4.68 -34.41
N ARG A 180 32.77 -5.46 -35.01
CA ARG A 180 33.71 -4.96 -36.03
C ARG A 180 33.14 -5.23 -37.42
N PRO A 181 33.17 -4.23 -38.34
CA PRO A 181 32.59 -4.40 -39.68
C PRO A 181 33.33 -5.50 -40.46
N GLY A 182 32.59 -6.47 -40.99
CA GLY A 182 33.11 -7.52 -41.89
C GLY A 182 33.25 -8.92 -41.29
N ARG A 183 32.86 -9.17 -40.03
CA ARG A 183 32.89 -10.50 -39.41
C ARG A 183 31.47 -11.03 -39.19
N THR A 184 31.09 -12.10 -39.87
CA THR A 184 29.91 -12.91 -39.53
C THR A 184 30.34 -13.99 -38.55
N ASP A 185 30.32 -13.67 -37.26
CA ASP A 185 30.71 -14.59 -36.19
C ASP A 185 29.44 -15.23 -35.57
N PRO A 186 29.28 -16.56 -35.58
CA PRO A 186 28.16 -17.23 -34.92
C PRO A 186 28.09 -16.94 -33.41
N ASP A 187 29.21 -16.56 -32.78
CA ASP A 187 29.27 -16.20 -31.36
C ASP A 187 28.55 -14.87 -31.03
N LEU A 188 28.44 -13.95 -32.01
CA LEU A 188 27.68 -12.70 -31.84
C LEU A 188 26.19 -12.96 -31.61
N PHE A 189 25.65 -14.03 -32.21
CA PHE A 189 24.26 -14.42 -32.01
C PHE A 189 24.00 -14.89 -30.57
N ILE A 190 24.97 -15.59 -29.97
CA ILE A 190 24.93 -16.05 -28.57
C ILE A 190 25.03 -14.84 -27.63
N GLU A 191 25.92 -13.89 -27.90
CA GLU A 191 26.07 -12.69 -27.08
C GLU A 191 24.83 -11.79 -27.10
N VAL A 192 24.24 -11.55 -28.28
CA VAL A 192 23.00 -10.75 -28.43
C VAL A 192 21.82 -11.44 -27.73
N THR A 193 21.70 -12.76 -27.83
CA THR A 193 20.65 -13.50 -27.11
C THR A 193 20.86 -13.45 -25.59
N MET A 194 22.09 -13.45 -25.09
CA MET A 194 22.40 -13.32 -23.66
C MET A 194 22.01 -11.94 -23.10
N VAL A 195 22.20 -10.86 -23.87
CA VAL A 195 21.74 -9.49 -23.55
C VAL A 195 20.22 -9.43 -23.49
N ILE A 196 19.53 -10.04 -24.46
CA ILE A 196 18.07 -10.10 -24.48
C ILE A 196 17.54 -10.86 -23.26
N TRP A 197 18.13 -12.02 -22.93
CA TRP A 197 17.73 -12.82 -21.77
C TRP A 197 17.98 -12.10 -20.43
N THR A 198 19.08 -11.37 -20.28
CA THR A 198 19.33 -10.55 -19.08
C THR A 198 18.36 -9.38 -18.97
N GLY A 199 18.03 -8.71 -20.08
CA GLY A 199 16.97 -7.70 -20.13
C GLY A 199 15.59 -8.26 -19.77
N VAL A 200 15.26 -9.47 -20.23
CA VAL A 200 14.01 -10.19 -19.90
C VAL A 200 13.97 -10.59 -18.43
N ILE A 201 15.07 -11.06 -17.83
CA ILE A 201 15.15 -11.39 -16.40
C ILE A 201 15.01 -10.12 -15.55
N PHE A 202 15.62 -9.01 -15.96
CA PHE A 202 15.47 -7.71 -15.31
C PHE A 202 14.01 -7.23 -15.36
N LEU A 203 13.40 -7.26 -16.54
CA LEU A 203 11.99 -6.90 -16.72
C LEU A 203 11.09 -7.84 -15.92
N ARG A 204 11.39 -9.15 -15.88
CA ARG A 204 10.66 -10.13 -15.06
C ARG A 204 10.83 -9.83 -13.58
N THR A 205 11.98 -9.39 -13.11
CA THR A 205 12.21 -9.01 -11.70
C THR A 205 11.39 -7.79 -11.34
N VAL A 206 11.43 -6.75 -12.17
CA VAL A 206 10.63 -5.52 -12.03
C VAL A 206 9.13 -5.81 -12.11
N VAL A 207 8.70 -6.69 -13.03
CA VAL A 207 7.30 -7.10 -13.20
C VAL A 207 6.85 -8.00 -12.05
N THR A 208 7.69 -8.89 -11.53
CA THR A 208 7.36 -9.76 -10.39
C THR A 208 7.24 -8.93 -9.12
N TYR A 209 8.09 -7.92 -8.93
CA TYR A 209 7.96 -6.92 -7.87
C TYR A 209 6.66 -6.11 -8.01
N ARG A 210 6.36 -5.59 -9.20
CA ARG A 210 5.08 -4.91 -9.49
C ARG A 210 3.86 -5.85 -9.34
N ARG A 211 4.01 -7.14 -9.61
CA ARG A 211 2.96 -8.18 -9.44
C ARG A 211 2.78 -8.61 -8.00
N ALA A 212 3.83 -8.64 -7.18
CA ALA A 212 3.71 -8.83 -5.74
C ALA A 212 2.95 -7.65 -5.12
N ARG A 213 3.31 -6.43 -5.54
CA ARG A 213 2.58 -5.20 -5.21
C ARG A 213 1.12 -5.21 -5.70
N ARG A 214 0.83 -5.72 -6.91
CA ARG A 214 -0.55 -5.88 -7.42
C ARG A 214 -1.33 -7.07 -6.87
N ARG A 215 -0.68 -8.17 -6.43
CA ARG A 215 -1.37 -9.29 -5.76
C ARG A 215 -1.89 -8.87 -4.39
N ALA A 216 -1.16 -8.01 -3.67
CA ALA A 216 -1.69 -7.32 -2.51
C ALA A 216 -2.92 -6.42 -2.83
N GLU A 217 -3.08 -6.00 -4.09
CA GLU A 217 -4.22 -5.17 -4.54
C GLU A 217 -5.43 -5.97 -5.06
N VAL A 218 -5.29 -7.26 -5.44
CA VAL A 218 -6.31 -7.98 -6.28
C VAL A 218 -6.72 -9.38 -5.80
N THR A 219 -6.27 -9.95 -4.68
CA THR A 219 -6.76 -11.30 -4.27
C THR A 219 -8.27 -11.30 -4.00
N PRO A 220 -9.10 -12.03 -4.75
CA PRO A 220 -10.47 -12.33 -4.34
C PRO A 220 -10.38 -13.46 -3.31
N TRP A 221 -10.78 -13.20 -2.08
CA TRP A 221 -10.93 -14.27 -1.09
C TRP A 221 -12.17 -15.10 -1.47
N ILE A 222 -11.92 -16.22 -2.16
CA ILE A 222 -12.82 -17.36 -2.17
C ILE A 222 -12.54 -18.14 -0.88
N GLU A 223 -13.57 -18.33 -0.07
CA GLU A 223 -13.56 -19.13 1.16
C GLU A 223 -13.15 -20.58 0.88
N PRO A 224 -12.40 -21.25 1.77
CA PRO A 224 -12.56 -22.68 1.94
C PRO A 224 -13.79 -22.89 2.84
N VAL A 225 -14.89 -23.29 2.23
CA VAL A 225 -16.05 -23.86 2.91
C VAL A 225 -15.56 -25.06 3.73
N SER A 226 -15.52 -24.94 5.06
CA SER A 226 -15.37 -26.10 5.93
C SER A 226 -16.74 -26.76 6.06
N HIS A 227 -17.00 -27.73 5.20
CA HIS A 227 -18.01 -28.74 5.45
C HIS A 227 -17.52 -29.72 6.53
N SER A 228 -18.49 -30.16 7.34
CA SER A 228 -18.52 -31.25 8.33
C SER A 228 -18.17 -30.87 9.77
#